data_AF-A0A124BS31-F1
#
_entry.id   AF-A0A124BS31-F1
#
_cell.length_a   1.000
_cell.length_b   1.000
_cell.length_c   1.000
_cell.angle_alpha   90.00
_cell.angle_beta   90.00
_cell.angle_gamma   90.00
#
_symmetry.space_group_name_H-M   'P 1'
#
loop_
_entity.id
_entity.type
_entity.pdbx_description
1 polymer ?
#
loop_
_entity_poly.entity_id
_entity_poly.type
_entity_poly.pdbx_seq_one_letter_code
_entity_poly.pdbx_strand_id
1 'polypeptide(L)'
;MTLASCAPKYTAATAKPASELSCGEIKDEQVKLASIRADAESKKGVSKENVLWALFFWPGAVVNEMDNRDVIAKVDARDAELTKAFSAKSCK
;
A
#
# COMPACT_ATOMS: atom_id res chain seq x y z
N MET A 1 -26.83 -23.53 -13.33
CA MET A 1 -25.80 -23.24 -12.32
C MET A 1 -25.17 -21.90 -12.67
N THR A 2 -25.63 -20.85 -12.02
CA THR A 2 -25.06 -19.51 -12.09
C THR A 2 -23.69 -19.54 -11.44
N LEU A 3 -22.63 -19.24 -12.19
CA LEU A 3 -21.33 -18.97 -11.61
C LEU A 3 -21.46 -17.70 -10.78
N ALA A 4 -21.64 -17.86 -9.47
CA ALA A 4 -21.36 -16.81 -8.51
C ALA A 4 -19.86 -16.53 -8.59
N SER A 5 -19.46 -15.66 -9.52
CA SER A 5 -18.16 -15.01 -9.44
C SER A 5 -18.20 -14.12 -8.20
N CYS A 6 -17.66 -14.63 -7.09
CA CYS A 6 -17.19 -13.78 -6.02
C CYS A 6 -16.03 -12.96 -6.58
N ALA A 7 -16.33 -11.96 -7.40
CA ALA A 7 -15.39 -10.89 -7.68
C ALA A 7 -15.10 -10.25 -6.32
N PRO A 8 -13.86 -10.32 -5.81
CA PRO A 8 -13.54 -9.72 -4.53
C PRO A 8 -13.90 -8.24 -4.60
N LYS A 9 -14.77 -7.81 -3.68
CA LYS A 9 -15.21 -6.41 -3.61
C LYS A 9 -14.07 -5.58 -3.02
N TYR A 10 -13.13 -5.18 -3.88
CA TYR A 10 -12.14 -4.16 -3.53
C TYR A 10 -12.86 -2.82 -3.42
N THR A 11 -13.22 -2.46 -2.19
CA THR A 11 -13.76 -1.14 -1.91
C THR A 11 -12.60 -0.14 -1.82
N ALA A 12 -12.92 1.17 -1.81
CA ALA A 12 -11.93 2.21 -1.46
C ALA A 12 -11.30 2.02 -0.06
N ALA A 13 -11.83 1.08 0.75
CA ALA A 13 -11.33 0.67 2.04
C ALA A 13 -10.63 -0.70 2.04
N THR A 14 -10.35 -1.33 0.89
CA THR A 14 -9.50 -2.55 0.86
C THR A 14 -8.65 -2.59 -0.40
N ALA A 15 -7.33 -2.57 -0.22
CA ALA A 15 -6.39 -2.57 -1.32
C ALA A 15 -6.53 -3.91 -2.05
N LYS A 16 -6.40 -3.89 -3.38
CA LYS A 16 -6.25 -5.15 -4.11
C LYS A 16 -5.05 -5.91 -3.53
N PRO A 17 -5.18 -7.21 -3.25
CA PRO A 17 -4.06 -8.03 -2.85
C PRO A 17 -3.02 -8.00 -3.98
N ALA A 18 -1.74 -8.05 -3.61
CA ALA A 18 -0.64 -7.94 -4.58
C ALA A 18 -0.74 -9.01 -5.68
N SER A 19 -1.29 -10.17 -5.33
CA SER A 19 -1.56 -11.29 -6.25
C SER A 19 -2.54 -10.97 -7.38
N GLU A 20 -3.42 -9.98 -7.20
CA GLU A 20 -4.46 -9.61 -8.18
C GLU A 20 -4.14 -8.33 -8.96
N LEU A 21 -3.07 -7.64 -8.60
CA LEU A 21 -2.56 -6.51 -9.38
C LEU A 21 -1.88 -7.00 -10.67
N SER A 22 -2.04 -6.24 -11.75
CA SER A 22 -1.24 -6.39 -12.96
C SER A 22 0.19 -5.86 -12.76
N CYS A 23 1.13 -6.25 -13.61
CA CYS A 23 2.52 -5.76 -13.53
C CYS A 23 2.62 -4.22 -13.60
N GLY A 24 1.72 -3.57 -14.35
CA GLY A 24 1.63 -2.12 -14.42
C GLY A 24 1.14 -1.53 -13.11
N GLU A 25 0.03 -2.05 -12.58
CA GLU A 25 -0.51 -1.60 -11.28
C GLU A 25 0.51 -1.79 -10.14
N ILE A 26 1.29 -2.89 -10.16
CA ILE A 26 2.36 -3.12 -9.17
C ILE A 26 3.46 -2.05 -9.26
N LYS A 27 3.91 -1.68 -10.48
CA LYS A 27 4.91 -0.61 -10.65
C LYS A 27 4.36 0.74 -10.20
N ASP A 28 3.12 1.06 -10.55
CA ASP A 28 2.47 2.29 -10.13
C ASP A 28 2.34 2.37 -8.60
N GLU A 29 2.02 1.25 -7.95
CA GLU A 29 1.93 1.18 -6.49
C GLU A 29 3.31 1.29 -5.81
N GLN A 30 4.36 0.68 -6.36
CA GLN A 30 5.73 0.87 -5.84
C GLN A 30 6.22 2.32 -5.95
N VAL A 31 5.97 3.00 -7.07
CA VAL A 31 6.32 4.42 -7.24
C VAL A 31 5.62 5.28 -6.20
N LYS A 32 4.34 5.01 -5.96
CA LYS A 32 3.53 5.67 -4.95
C LYS A 32 4.08 5.43 -3.53
N LEU A 33 4.41 4.18 -3.20
CA LEU A 33 5.02 3.80 -1.92
C LEU A 33 6.36 4.51 -1.70
N ALA A 34 7.19 4.62 -2.73
CA ALA A 34 8.47 5.34 -2.65
C ALA A 34 8.29 6.82 -2.29
N SER A 35 7.30 7.51 -2.90
CA SER A 35 6.99 8.90 -2.54
C SER A 35 6.54 9.04 -1.09
N ILE A 36 5.71 8.12 -0.59
CA ILE A 36 5.24 8.14 0.81
C ILE A 36 6.40 7.90 1.77
N ARG A 37 7.29 6.97 1.44
CA ARG A 37 8.50 6.71 2.22
C ARG A 37 9.35 7.97 2.31
N ALA A 38 9.57 8.66 1.19
CA ALA A 38 10.32 9.92 1.15
C ALA A 38 9.62 11.02 1.98
N ASP A 39 8.30 11.14 1.89
CA ASP A 39 7.52 12.10 2.68
C ASP A 39 7.62 11.79 4.18
N ALA A 40 7.48 10.53 4.58
CA ALA A 40 7.60 10.08 5.96
C ALA A 40 9.04 10.23 6.51
N GLU A 41 10.05 9.99 5.68
CA GLU A 41 11.46 10.21 6.01
C GLU A 41 11.78 11.71 6.17
N SER A 42 11.25 12.57 5.29
CA SER A 42 11.47 14.02 5.34
C SER A 42 10.80 14.69 6.56
N LYS A 43 9.68 14.14 7.03
CA LYS A 43 8.93 14.63 8.19
C LYS A 43 9.32 13.96 9.51
N LYS A 44 10.32 13.07 9.48
CA LYS A 44 10.84 12.35 10.64
C LYS A 44 11.49 13.34 11.63
N GLY A 45 10.72 13.76 12.63
CA GLY A 45 11.17 14.72 13.66
C GLY A 45 10.16 15.82 13.98
N VAL A 46 9.16 16.04 13.11
CA VAL A 46 8.05 16.98 13.36
C VAL A 46 6.92 16.21 14.07
N SER A 47 7.14 15.93 15.36
CA SER A 47 6.40 14.96 16.18
C SER A 47 4.92 15.27 16.46
N LYS A 48 4.30 16.24 15.77
CA LYS A 48 2.96 16.75 16.15
C LYS A 48 1.99 17.04 14.99
N GLU A 49 2.43 16.96 13.74
CA GLU A 49 1.50 17.11 12.62
C GLU A 49 1.06 15.73 12.14
N ASN A 50 -0.17 15.39 12.51
CA ASN A 50 -0.92 14.19 12.14
C ASN A 50 -0.49 13.59 10.80
N VAL A 51 -0.10 12.31 10.86
CA VAL A 51 0.13 11.41 9.72
C VAL A 51 -1.21 11.07 9.05
N LEU A 52 -2.00 12.08 8.70
CA LEU A 52 -3.26 11.93 7.98
C LEU A 52 -3.04 11.42 6.55
N TRP A 53 -1.79 11.35 6.07
CA TRP A 53 -1.46 10.75 4.78
C TRP A 53 -1.61 9.23 4.76
N ALA A 54 -1.52 8.54 5.91
CA ALA A 54 -1.75 7.10 5.99
C ALA A 54 -3.21 6.71 5.64
N LEU A 55 -4.17 7.60 5.93
CA LEU A 55 -5.60 7.46 5.57
C LEU A 55 -5.87 7.44 4.07
N PHE A 56 -5.10 8.22 3.30
CA PHE A 56 -5.32 8.34 1.85
C PHE A 56 -4.75 7.17 1.06
N PHE A 57 -3.80 6.43 1.65
CA PHE A 57 -2.98 5.50 0.89
C PHE A 57 -3.20 4.03 1.19
N TRP A 58 -3.70 3.72 2.38
CA TRP A 58 -3.99 2.35 2.74
C TRP A 58 -5.50 2.17 2.85
N PRO A 59 -6.14 1.64 1.81
CA PRO A 59 -7.54 1.27 1.89
C PRO A 59 -7.72 0.30 3.08
N GLY A 60 -8.43 0.75 4.12
CA GLY A 60 -8.77 -0.07 5.28
C GLY A 60 -7.77 -0.01 6.44
N ALA A 61 -6.74 0.84 6.38
CA ALA A 61 -6.00 1.14 7.59
C ALA A 61 -6.91 1.93 8.55
N VAL A 62 -7.26 1.29 9.66
CA VAL A 62 -7.76 2.01 10.83
C VAL A 62 -6.63 2.96 11.24
N VAL A 63 -6.87 4.25 11.06
CA VAL A 63 -6.03 5.33 11.58
C VAL A 63 -6.14 5.31 13.09
N ASN A 64 -5.34 4.44 13.68
CA ASN A 64 -4.79 4.76 14.97
C ASN A 64 -3.68 5.80 14.74
N GLU A 65 -3.31 6.56 15.77
CA GLU A 65 -2.17 7.48 15.72
C GLU A 65 -0.91 6.69 15.32
N MET A 66 -0.48 6.80 14.07
CA MET A 66 0.69 6.10 13.53
C MET A 66 1.84 7.06 13.44
N ASP A 67 3.00 6.71 14.02
CA ASP A 67 4.21 7.47 13.85
C ASP A 67 4.78 7.30 12.44
N ASN A 68 5.62 8.25 12.00
CA ASN A 68 6.38 8.15 10.74
C ASN A 68 7.15 6.81 10.63
N ARG A 69 7.61 6.27 11.76
CA ARG A 69 8.31 4.98 11.81
C ARG A 69 7.40 3.82 11.42
N ASP A 70 6.16 3.82 11.91
CA ASP A 70 5.18 2.79 11.58
C ASP A 70 4.73 2.89 10.13
N VAL A 71 4.61 4.11 9.60
CA VAL A 71 4.33 4.32 8.18
C VAL A 71 5.42 3.74 7.30
N ILE A 72 6.70 4.03 7.60
CA ILE A 72 7.82 3.47 6.84
C ILE A 72 7.80 1.94 6.92
N ALA A 73 7.63 1.36 8.11
CA ALA A 73 7.59 -0.09 8.28
C ALA A 73 6.44 -0.73 7.49
N LYS A 74 5.27 -0.09 7.48
CA LYS A 74 4.11 -0.52 6.69
C LYS A 74 4.37 -0.40 5.20
N VAL A 75 4.92 0.71 4.73
CA VAL A 75 5.29 0.92 3.33
C VAL A 75 6.29 -0.16 2.88
N ASP A 76 7.35 -0.39 3.65
CA ASP A 76 8.37 -1.41 3.35
C ASP A 76 7.74 -2.83 3.30
N ALA A 77 6.81 -3.13 4.22
CA ALA A 77 6.09 -4.40 4.21
C ALA A 77 5.26 -4.59 2.93
N ARG A 78 4.55 -3.54 2.51
CA ARG A 78 3.74 -3.58 1.28
C ARG A 78 4.60 -3.68 0.03
N ASP A 79 5.70 -2.94 -0.02
CA ASP A 79 6.67 -2.99 -1.12
C ASP A 79 7.28 -4.39 -1.27
N ALA A 80 7.56 -5.06 -0.15
CA ALA A 80 8.02 -6.45 -0.15
C ALA A 80 6.96 -7.43 -0.68
N GLU A 81 5.67 -7.23 -0.37
CA GLU A 81 4.58 -8.02 -0.95
C GLU A 81 4.45 -7.79 -2.46
N LEU A 82 4.51 -6.54 -2.89
CA LEU A 82 4.46 -6.15 -4.30
C LEU A 82 5.64 -6.72 -5.08
N THR A 83 6.85 -6.67 -4.52
CA THR A 83 8.06 -7.26 -5.10
C THR A 83 7.91 -8.77 -5.27
N LYS A 84 7.43 -9.48 -4.23
CA LYS A 84 7.16 -10.91 -4.32
C LYS A 84 6.12 -11.23 -5.39
N ALA A 85 5.04 -10.45 -5.47
CA ALA A 85 4.02 -10.62 -6.50
C ALA A 85 4.55 -10.32 -7.92
N PHE A 86 5.39 -9.29 -8.06
CA PHE A 86 6.03 -8.91 -9.31
C PHE A 86 6.92 -10.04 -9.84
N SER A 87 7.76 -10.62 -8.97
CA SER A 87 8.59 -11.78 -9.29
C SER A 87 7.76 -13.03 -9.59
N ALA A 88 6.74 -13.32 -8.78
CA ALA A 88 5.85 -14.47 -8.99
C ALA A 88 5.10 -14.39 -10.32
N LYS A 89 4.75 -13.18 -10.77
CA LYS A 89 4.13 -12.91 -12.08
C LYS A 89 5.12 -12.88 -13.23
N SER A 90 6.43 -13.02 -12.98
CA SER A 90 7.48 -12.93 -14.00
C SER A 90 7.39 -11.65 -14.83
N CYS A 91 7.00 -10.55 -14.18
CA CYS A 91 6.93 -9.24 -14.79
C CYS A 91 8.33 -8.79 -15.27
N LYS A 92 8.40 -8.13 -16.43
CA LYS A 92 9.65 -7.62 -17.03
C LYS A 92 9.69 -6.09 -17.03
#